data_AF-A0A261DAK6-F1
#
_entry.id   AF-A0A261DAK6-F1
#
_cell.length_a   1.000
_cell.length_b   1.000
_cell.length_c   1.000
_cell.angle_alpha   90.00
_cell.angle_beta   90.00
_cell.angle_gamma   90.00
#
_symmetry.space_group_name_H-M   'P 1'
#
loop_
_entity.id
_entity.type
_entity.pdbx_description
1 polymer ?
#
loop_
_entity_poly.entity_id
_entity_poly.type
_entity_poly.pdbx_seq_one_letter_code
_entity_poly.pdbx_strand_id
1 'polypeptide(L)'
;MYKNVPHKALKAAYSEFLVTKIQNNDMQSVTEWVEESLVNENPNIDDVRKIAFYEAEKSLIKLYIAENNFEKLNTLINAIDNKKFKDDPKHQKLKVNECRVLAGAIIEAKKYLEEDKSIHKDLCKLLDTKYQELTDESYKNKISEIIGEALSIISYTPSEIVTTMGGDGASGSMADI
;
A
#
# COMPACT_ATOMS: atom_id res chain seq x y z
N MET A 1 -25.33 7.74 -22.20
CA MET A 1 -23.93 7.89 -22.65
C MET A 1 -23.32 9.12 -21.97
N TYR A 2 -22.61 8.94 -20.85
CA TYR A 2 -21.85 10.04 -20.22
C TYR A 2 -20.58 10.30 -21.05
N LYS A 3 -20.69 11.22 -22.02
CA LYS A 3 -19.58 11.65 -22.89
C LYS A 3 -18.50 12.38 -22.05
N ASN A 4 -17.25 11.95 -22.22
CA ASN A 4 -16.00 12.69 -21.97
C ASN A 4 -15.92 13.51 -20.68
N VAL A 5 -16.15 12.89 -19.53
CA VAL A 5 -15.71 13.51 -18.27
C VAL A 5 -14.16 13.48 -18.25
N PRO A 6 -13.47 14.62 -18.07
CA PRO A 6 -12.02 14.64 -18.03
C PRO A 6 -11.47 13.73 -16.92
N HIS A 7 -10.41 12.98 -17.20
CA HIS A 7 -9.76 12.08 -16.24
C HIS A 7 -9.47 12.74 -14.89
N LYS A 8 -8.95 13.97 -14.91
CA LYS A 8 -8.69 14.77 -13.70
C LYS A 8 -9.95 15.01 -12.85
N ALA A 9 -11.10 15.25 -13.49
CA ALA A 9 -12.36 15.46 -12.80
C ALA A 9 -12.89 14.15 -12.20
N LEU A 10 -12.74 13.03 -12.91
CA LEU A 10 -13.07 11.70 -12.39
C LEU A 10 -12.24 11.35 -11.15
N LYS A 11 -10.91 11.55 -11.22
CA LYS A 11 -10.02 11.33 -10.09
C LYS A 11 -10.43 12.16 -8.87
N ALA A 12 -10.72 13.44 -9.06
CA ALA A 12 -11.16 14.33 -7.99
C ALA A 12 -12.48 13.85 -7.35
N ALA A 13 -13.46 13.46 -8.17
CA ALA A 13 -14.74 12.93 -7.69
C ALA A 13 -14.57 11.62 -6.91
N TYR A 14 -13.70 10.71 -7.37
CA TYR A 14 -13.40 9.48 -6.61
C TYR A 14 -12.64 9.77 -5.32
N SER A 15 -11.72 10.73 -5.29
CA SER A 15 -11.07 11.14 -4.04
C SER A 15 -12.09 11.69 -3.04
N GLU A 16 -13.00 12.57 -3.48
CA GLU A 16 -14.07 13.10 -2.64
C GLU A 16 -15.01 11.99 -2.12
N PHE A 17 -15.40 11.07 -3.00
CA PHE A 17 -16.17 9.88 -2.64
C PHE A 17 -15.46 9.08 -1.54
N LEU A 18 -14.22 8.64 -1.76
CA LEU A 18 -13.47 7.82 -0.81
C LEU A 18 -13.27 8.53 0.53
N VAL A 19 -12.89 9.81 0.52
CA VAL A 19 -12.71 10.61 1.75
C VAL A 19 -14.02 10.71 2.54
N THR A 20 -15.11 11.05 1.86
CA THR A 20 -16.44 11.19 2.49
C THR A 20 -16.88 9.87 3.12
N LYS A 21 -16.68 8.75 2.42
CA LYS A 21 -17.05 7.42 2.93
C LYS A 21 -16.22 7.02 4.14
N ILE A 22 -14.91 7.29 4.13
CA ILE A 22 -14.02 7.04 5.28
C ILE A 22 -14.40 7.89 6.48
N GLN A 23 -14.64 9.19 6.28
CA GLN A 23 -15.02 10.11 7.36
C GLN A 23 -16.36 9.73 8.02
N ASN A 24 -17.31 9.23 7.22
CA ASN A 24 -18.63 8.82 7.71
C ASN A 24 -18.69 7.36 8.17
N ASN A 25 -17.56 6.63 8.19
CA ASN A 25 -17.49 5.20 8.50
C ASN A 25 -18.41 4.33 7.62
N ASP A 26 -18.62 4.74 6.36
CA ASP A 26 -19.50 4.09 5.38
C ASP A 26 -18.65 3.25 4.42
N MET A 27 -17.99 2.22 4.96
CA MET A 27 -17.13 1.31 4.18
C MET A 27 -17.93 0.40 3.27
N GLN A 28 -19.20 0.17 3.60
CA GLN A 28 -20.11 -0.60 2.78
C GLN A 28 -20.26 0.02 1.39
N SER A 29 -20.47 1.34 1.29
CA SER A 29 -20.59 2.02 -0.01
C SER A 29 -19.34 1.89 -0.88
N VAL A 30 -18.14 1.92 -0.30
CA VAL A 30 -16.89 1.69 -1.04
C VAL A 30 -16.84 0.26 -1.54
N THR A 31 -17.16 -0.69 -0.67
CA THR A 31 -17.15 -2.12 -0.98
C THR A 31 -18.18 -2.47 -2.07
N GLU A 32 -19.37 -1.87 -2.05
CA GLU A 32 -20.41 -2.04 -3.07
C GLU A 32 -19.96 -1.46 -4.42
N TRP A 33 -19.36 -0.27 -4.42
CA TRP A 33 -18.84 0.33 -5.65
C TRP A 33 -17.77 -0.56 -6.30
N VAL A 34 -16.85 -1.12 -5.50
CA VAL A 34 -15.80 -2.04 -5.96
C VAL A 34 -16.40 -3.33 -6.52
N GLU A 35 -17.39 -3.89 -5.84
CA GLU A 35 -18.10 -5.08 -6.29
C GLU A 35 -18.72 -4.85 -7.68
N GLU A 36 -19.49 -3.77 -7.83
CA GLU A 36 -20.17 -3.47 -9.10
C GLU A 36 -19.17 -3.13 -10.21
N SER A 37 -18.16 -2.30 -9.91
CA SER A 37 -17.33 -1.66 -10.93
C SER A 37 -16.10 -2.48 -11.31
N LEU A 38 -15.51 -3.20 -10.35
CA LEU A 38 -14.20 -3.85 -10.52
C LEU A 38 -14.30 -5.38 -10.49
N VAL A 39 -15.16 -5.95 -9.64
CA VAL A 39 -15.34 -7.41 -9.54
C VAL A 39 -16.36 -7.90 -10.57
N ASN A 40 -17.57 -7.38 -10.56
CA ASN A 40 -18.62 -7.77 -11.52
C ASN A 40 -18.31 -7.29 -12.95
N GLU A 41 -17.34 -6.40 -13.12
CA GLU A 41 -16.94 -5.78 -14.39
C GLU A 41 -18.14 -5.14 -15.12
N ASN A 42 -18.86 -4.25 -14.41
CA ASN A 42 -19.98 -3.51 -15.00
C ASN A 42 -19.58 -2.87 -16.34
N PRO A 43 -20.24 -3.23 -17.46
CA PRO A 43 -19.88 -2.73 -18.78
C PRO A 43 -20.13 -1.22 -18.96
N ASN A 44 -20.86 -0.60 -18.03
CA ASN A 44 -21.05 0.86 -18.01
C ASN A 44 -19.89 1.62 -17.37
N ILE A 45 -18.94 0.92 -16.76
CA ILE A 45 -17.72 1.51 -16.19
C ILE A 45 -16.56 1.21 -17.13
N ASP A 46 -16.16 2.24 -17.89
CA ASP A 46 -15.00 2.18 -18.77
C ASP A 46 -13.68 2.18 -18.00
N ASP A 47 -12.61 1.82 -18.69
CA ASP A 47 -11.28 1.71 -18.08
C ASP A 47 -10.76 3.07 -17.56
N VAL A 48 -11.17 4.18 -18.19
CA VAL A 48 -10.81 5.53 -17.72
C VAL A 48 -11.31 5.77 -16.30
N ARG A 49 -12.56 5.38 -15.99
CA ARG A 49 -13.10 5.49 -14.63
C ARG A 49 -12.40 4.58 -13.64
N LYS A 50 -12.07 3.35 -14.04
CA LYS A 50 -11.33 2.41 -13.18
C LYS A 50 -9.93 2.94 -12.86
N ILE A 51 -9.21 3.45 -13.85
CA ILE A 51 -7.89 4.07 -13.67
C ILE A 51 -8.01 5.30 -12.75
N ALA A 52 -9.00 6.16 -12.98
CA ALA A 52 -9.22 7.33 -12.14
C ALA A 52 -9.52 6.96 -10.68
N PHE A 53 -10.24 5.86 -10.44
CA PHE A 53 -10.48 5.34 -9.10
C PHE A 53 -9.18 4.88 -8.42
N TYR A 54 -8.38 4.04 -9.08
CA TYR A 54 -7.10 3.58 -8.52
C TYR A 54 -6.10 4.73 -8.29
N GLU A 55 -6.09 5.74 -9.16
CA GLU A 55 -5.27 6.94 -8.93
C GLU A 55 -5.76 7.78 -7.75
N ALA A 56 -7.07 7.86 -7.54
CA ALA A 56 -7.66 8.54 -6.39
C ALA A 56 -7.30 7.82 -5.08
N GLU A 57 -7.45 6.50 -5.06
CA GLU A 57 -7.05 5.63 -3.96
C GLU A 57 -5.55 5.79 -3.63
N LYS A 58 -4.67 5.64 -4.63
CA LYS A 58 -3.21 5.81 -4.47
C LYS A 58 -2.87 7.16 -3.84
N SER A 59 -3.51 8.23 -4.31
CA SER A 59 -3.29 9.59 -3.78
C SER A 59 -3.71 9.70 -2.32
N LEU A 60 -4.78 9.01 -1.93
CA LEU A 60 -5.30 8.99 -0.57
C LEU A 60 -4.43 8.15 0.37
N ILE A 61 -3.94 6.99 -0.08
CA ILE A 61 -2.97 6.18 0.68
C ILE A 61 -1.71 7.00 0.94
N LYS A 62 -1.17 7.68 -0.07
CA LYS A 62 -0.02 8.58 0.08
C LYS A 62 -0.28 9.67 1.12
N LEU A 63 -1.46 10.28 1.11
CA LEU A 63 -1.85 11.28 2.11
C LEU A 63 -1.84 10.69 3.52
N TYR A 64 -2.44 9.51 3.71
CA TYR A 64 -2.46 8.86 5.01
C TYR A 64 -1.09 8.40 5.49
N ILE A 65 -0.17 8.05 4.59
CA ILE A 65 1.24 7.85 4.93
C ILE A 65 1.87 9.15 5.45
N ALA A 66 1.67 10.26 4.73
CA ALA A 66 2.21 11.56 5.13
C ALA A 66 1.64 12.09 6.46
N GLU A 67 0.39 11.74 6.77
CA GLU A 67 -0.29 12.09 8.03
C GLU A 67 -0.02 11.09 9.16
N ASN A 68 0.80 10.06 8.92
CA ASN A 68 1.04 8.96 9.85
C ASN A 68 -0.26 8.26 10.33
N ASN A 69 -1.24 8.14 9.45
CA ASN A 69 -2.59 7.65 9.75
C ASN A 69 -2.81 6.23 9.22
N PHE A 70 -2.12 5.26 9.85
CA PHE A 70 -2.21 3.86 9.44
C PHE A 70 -3.62 3.26 9.59
N GLU A 71 -4.40 3.73 10.57
CA GLU A 71 -5.78 3.27 10.77
C GLU A 71 -6.66 3.57 9.54
N LYS A 72 -6.66 4.81 9.04
CA LYS A 72 -7.43 5.17 7.84
C LYS A 72 -6.95 4.46 6.60
N LEU A 73 -5.63 4.28 6.46
CA LEU A 73 -5.03 3.51 5.39
C LEU A 73 -5.54 2.06 5.39
N ASN A 74 -5.47 1.38 6.54
CA ASN A 74 -5.89 0.00 6.66
C ASN A 74 -7.42 -0.13 6.43
N THR A 75 -8.20 0.82 6.93
CA THR A 75 -9.65 0.88 6.71
C THR A 75 -10.00 1.01 5.23
N LEU A 76 -9.35 1.94 4.50
CA LEU A 76 -9.53 2.11 3.05
C LEU A 76 -9.25 0.81 2.30
N ILE A 77 -8.08 0.21 2.55
CA ILE A 77 -7.64 -0.96 1.80
C ILE A 77 -8.51 -2.18 2.09
N ASN A 78 -9.00 -2.36 3.32
CA ASN A 78 -9.92 -3.46 3.65
C ASN A 78 -11.34 -3.29 3.06
N ALA A 79 -11.74 -2.05 2.77
CA ALA A 79 -12.98 -1.79 2.05
C ALA A 79 -12.88 -2.19 0.56
N ILE A 80 -11.70 -2.04 -0.04
CA ILE A 80 -11.47 -2.36 -1.46
C ILE A 80 -11.10 -3.84 -1.63
N ASP A 81 -10.06 -4.33 -0.96
CA ASP A 81 -9.68 -5.74 -0.93
C ASP A 81 -10.47 -6.51 0.14
N ASN A 82 -11.79 -6.53 -0.02
CA ASN A 82 -12.67 -7.11 0.99
C ASN A 82 -12.74 -8.64 0.92
N LYS A 83 -12.73 -9.30 2.08
CA LYS A 83 -12.83 -10.76 2.21
C LYS A 83 -14.07 -11.37 1.54
N LYS A 84 -15.13 -10.60 1.31
CA LYS A 84 -16.33 -11.09 0.61
C LYS A 84 -16.05 -11.50 -0.84
N PHE A 85 -14.99 -10.95 -1.44
CA PHE A 85 -14.59 -11.25 -2.81
C PHE A 85 -13.72 -12.50 -2.93
N LYS A 86 -13.27 -13.11 -1.82
CA LYS A 86 -12.24 -14.17 -1.82
C LYS A 86 -12.52 -15.37 -2.74
N ASP A 87 -13.79 -15.67 -2.97
CA ASP A 87 -14.23 -16.82 -3.77
C ASP A 87 -14.56 -16.42 -5.22
N ASP A 88 -14.46 -15.14 -5.58
CA ASP A 88 -14.67 -14.64 -6.94
C ASP A 88 -13.41 -14.82 -7.80
N PRO A 89 -13.49 -15.42 -9.00
CA PRO A 89 -12.34 -15.60 -9.89
C PRO A 89 -11.61 -14.30 -10.26
N LYS A 90 -12.31 -13.16 -10.29
CA LYS A 90 -11.76 -11.85 -10.63
C LYS A 90 -11.12 -11.16 -9.42
N HIS A 91 -11.25 -11.71 -8.22
CA HIS A 91 -10.60 -11.17 -7.02
C HIS A 91 -9.09 -11.16 -7.11
N GLN A 92 -8.48 -12.16 -7.77
CA GLN A 92 -7.03 -12.16 -8.01
C GLN A 92 -6.58 -10.92 -8.79
N LYS A 93 -7.33 -10.52 -9.82
CA LYS A 93 -7.04 -9.30 -10.59
C LYS A 93 -7.19 -8.04 -9.74
N LEU A 94 -8.19 -8.00 -8.86
CA LEU A 94 -8.34 -6.92 -7.87
C LEU A 94 -7.10 -6.85 -6.98
N LYS A 95 -6.73 -7.96 -6.30
CA LYS A 95 -5.54 -8.00 -5.42
C LYS A 95 -4.26 -7.52 -6.09
N VAL A 96 -4.04 -7.85 -7.35
CA VAL A 96 -2.88 -7.39 -8.11
C VAL A 96 -2.88 -5.87 -8.26
N ASN A 97 -4.04 -5.28 -8.57
CA ASN A 97 -4.16 -3.83 -8.66
C ASN A 97 -3.99 -3.17 -7.30
N GLU A 98 -4.55 -3.73 -6.23
CA GLU A 98 -4.38 -3.23 -4.86
C GLU A 98 -2.90 -3.25 -4.43
N CYS A 99 -2.18 -4.33 -4.74
CA CYS A 99 -0.74 -4.41 -4.47
C CYS A 99 0.04 -3.33 -5.22
N ARG A 100 -0.30 -3.08 -6.50
CA ARG A 100 0.32 -2.01 -7.31
C ARG A 100 0.01 -0.63 -6.76
N VAL A 101 -1.24 -0.39 -6.35
CA VAL A 101 -1.67 0.89 -5.81
C VAL A 101 -0.97 1.18 -4.49
N LEU A 102 -0.93 0.22 -3.57
CA LEU A 102 -0.23 0.35 -2.29
C LEU A 102 1.28 0.58 -2.50
N ALA A 103 1.94 -0.25 -3.32
CA ALA A 103 3.36 -0.10 -3.61
C ALA A 103 3.68 1.26 -4.26
N GLY A 104 2.89 1.67 -5.25
CA GLY A 104 3.03 2.97 -5.90
C GLY A 104 2.82 4.14 -4.93
N ALA A 105 1.87 4.04 -4.00
CA ALA A 105 1.67 5.07 -2.97
C ALA A 105 2.88 5.17 -2.03
N ILE A 106 3.46 4.04 -1.61
CA ILE A 106 4.66 3.99 -0.78
C ILE A 106 5.85 4.66 -1.49
N ILE A 107 6.07 4.33 -2.77
CA ILE A 107 7.14 4.93 -3.59
C ILE A 107 6.95 6.44 -3.69
N GLU A 108 5.73 6.90 -3.99
CA GLU A 108 5.43 8.33 -4.07
C GLU A 108 5.49 9.06 -2.71
N ALA A 109 5.39 8.32 -1.60
CA ALA A 109 5.48 8.83 -0.24
C ALA A 109 6.89 8.76 0.36
N LYS A 110 7.90 8.30 -0.41
CA LYS A 110 9.28 8.08 0.05
C LYS A 110 9.83 9.20 0.92
N LYS A 111 9.67 10.46 0.50
CA LYS A 111 10.17 11.61 1.26
C LYS A 111 9.59 11.66 2.69
N TYR A 112 8.28 11.47 2.84
CA TYR A 112 7.62 11.48 4.15
C TYR A 112 8.10 10.30 5.01
N LEU A 113 8.29 9.14 4.39
CA LEU A 113 8.77 7.93 5.05
C LEU A 113 10.24 8.03 5.48
N GLU A 114 11.06 8.82 4.80
CA GLU A 114 12.44 9.11 5.22
C GLU A 114 12.47 10.04 6.44
N GLU A 115 11.52 10.98 6.52
CA GLU A 115 11.36 11.94 7.63
C GLU A 115 10.74 11.31 8.88
N ASP A 116 9.74 10.43 8.72
CA ASP A 116 9.08 9.70 9.81
C ASP A 116 8.99 8.20 9.47
N LYS A 117 9.66 7.37 10.29
CA LYS A 117 9.74 5.91 10.11
C LYS A 117 8.72 5.13 10.94
N SER A 118 7.85 5.80 11.69
CA SER A 118 6.98 5.15 12.69
C SER A 118 6.05 4.09 12.12
N ILE A 119 5.58 4.25 10.88
CA ILE A 119 4.70 3.27 10.19
C ILE A 119 5.43 2.31 9.24
N HIS A 120 6.76 2.36 9.14
CA HIS A 120 7.52 1.47 8.23
C HIS A 120 7.21 0.01 8.47
N LYS A 121 7.22 -0.41 9.74
CA LYS A 121 6.95 -1.80 10.12
C LYS A 121 5.53 -2.23 9.71
N ASP A 122 4.54 -1.36 9.92
CA ASP A 122 3.14 -1.67 9.62
C ASP A 122 2.87 -1.70 8.11
N LEU A 123 3.44 -0.75 7.37
CA LEU A 123 3.41 -0.75 5.90
C LEU A 123 4.12 -1.97 5.32
N CYS A 124 5.29 -2.33 5.86
CA CYS A 124 6.06 -3.50 5.40
C CYS A 124 5.24 -4.78 5.61
N LYS A 125 4.68 -4.96 6.81
CA LYS A 125 3.80 -6.09 7.11
C LYS A 125 2.58 -6.12 6.19
N LEU A 126 1.93 -4.98 5.96
CA LEU A 126 0.73 -4.89 5.13
C LEU A 126 1.03 -5.25 3.66
N LEU A 127 2.08 -4.67 3.08
CA LEU A 127 2.46 -4.91 1.70
C LEU A 127 2.91 -6.36 1.50
N ASP A 128 3.75 -6.88 2.40
CA ASP A 128 4.21 -8.27 2.33
C ASP A 128 3.03 -9.24 2.45
N THR A 129 2.13 -9.05 3.43
CA THR A 129 0.93 -9.90 3.59
C THR A 129 0.12 -9.95 2.29
N LYS A 130 -0.17 -8.80 1.68
CA LYS A 130 -0.95 -8.73 0.44
C LYS A 130 -0.24 -9.37 -0.74
N TYR A 131 1.08 -9.19 -0.84
CA TYR A 131 1.88 -9.80 -1.89
C TYR A 131 1.95 -11.33 -1.75
N GLN A 132 2.09 -11.85 -0.54
CA GLN A 132 2.11 -13.30 -0.28
C GLN A 132 0.76 -13.97 -0.55
N GLU A 133 -0.35 -13.25 -0.34
CA GLU A 133 -1.70 -13.74 -0.64
C GLU A 133 -2.01 -13.88 -2.14
N LEU A 134 -1.16 -13.37 -3.03
CA LEU A 134 -1.26 -13.66 -4.46
C LEU A 134 -0.86 -15.12 -4.69
N THR A 135 -1.77 -15.94 -5.18
CA THR A 135 -1.50 -17.36 -5.41
C THR A 135 -0.99 -17.65 -6.82
N ASP A 136 -1.16 -16.70 -7.74
CA ASP A 136 -0.73 -16.81 -9.13
C ASP A 136 0.65 -16.17 -9.33
N GLU A 137 1.66 -17.01 -9.57
CA GLU A 137 3.04 -16.58 -9.79
C GLU A 137 3.22 -15.69 -11.04
N SER A 138 2.38 -15.86 -12.06
CA SER A 138 2.43 -14.98 -13.25
C SER A 138 2.05 -13.55 -12.90
N TYR A 139 1.13 -13.36 -11.95
CA TYR A 139 0.76 -12.04 -11.45
C TYR A 139 1.82 -11.47 -10.51
N LYS A 140 2.38 -12.28 -9.61
CA LYS A 140 3.51 -11.87 -8.75
C LYS A 140 4.68 -11.35 -9.58
N ASN A 141 5.08 -12.10 -10.61
CA ASN A 141 6.18 -11.70 -11.50
C ASN A 141 5.93 -10.37 -12.23
N LYS A 142 4.67 -10.03 -12.53
CA LYS A 142 4.32 -8.74 -13.18
C LYS A 142 4.41 -7.53 -12.26
N ILE A 143 4.54 -7.74 -10.95
CA ILE A 143 4.58 -6.65 -9.97
C ILE A 143 5.79 -6.73 -9.03
N SER A 144 6.62 -7.77 -9.15
CA SER A 144 7.74 -8.01 -8.25
C SER A 144 8.72 -6.84 -8.17
N GLU A 145 8.98 -6.16 -9.30
CA GLU A 145 9.86 -4.99 -9.35
C GLU A 145 9.31 -3.82 -8.52
N ILE A 146 8.06 -3.41 -8.74
CA ILE A 146 7.43 -2.30 -8.00
C ILE A 146 7.25 -2.65 -6.52
N ILE A 147 6.98 -3.91 -6.21
CA ILE A 147 6.90 -4.40 -4.83
C ILE A 147 8.28 -4.34 -4.16
N GLY A 148 9.33 -4.80 -4.85
CA GLY A 148 10.71 -4.75 -4.35
C GLY A 148 11.18 -3.33 -4.08
N GLU A 149 10.86 -2.38 -4.98
CA GLU A 149 11.16 -0.96 -4.79
C GLU A 149 10.44 -0.40 -3.54
N ALA A 150 9.12 -0.63 -3.43
CA ALA A 150 8.35 -0.17 -2.28
C ALA A 150 8.87 -0.78 -0.96
N LEU A 151 9.16 -2.09 -0.95
CA LEU A 151 9.74 -2.76 0.20
C LEU A 151 11.12 -2.18 0.55
N SER A 152 11.96 -1.81 -0.42
CA SER A 152 13.28 -1.22 -0.12
C SER A 152 13.19 0.12 0.64
N ILE A 153 12.07 0.83 0.51
CA ILE A 153 11.82 2.12 1.19
C ILE A 153 11.40 1.89 2.66
N ILE A 154 10.57 0.88 2.91
CA ILE A 154 9.94 0.62 4.22
C ILE A 154 10.52 -0.57 4.98
N SER A 155 11.46 -1.30 4.37
CA SER A 155 12.16 -2.41 5.02
C SER A 155 13.09 -1.84 6.08
N TYR A 156 12.74 -2.09 7.33
CA TYR A 156 13.62 -1.83 8.45
C TYR A 156 14.67 -2.94 8.50
N THR A 157 15.90 -2.65 8.05
CA THR A 157 17.05 -3.37 8.58
C THR A 157 17.32 -2.81 9.97
N PRO A 158 17.25 -3.61 11.05
CA PRO A 158 17.85 -3.22 12.30
C PRO A 158 19.34 -3.06 12.00
N SER A 159 19.80 -1.83 11.84
CA SER A 159 21.22 -1.52 11.76
C SER A 159 21.88 -2.21 12.95
N GLU A 160 22.86 -3.05 12.63
CA GLU A 160 23.67 -3.82 13.56
C GLU A 160 23.93 -3.01 14.82
N ILE A 161 23.66 -3.62 15.97
CA ILE A 161 24.16 -3.12 17.24
C ILE A 161 25.68 -3.17 17.11
N VAL A 162 26.29 -2.06 16.67
CA VAL A 162 27.72 -1.84 16.77
C VAL A 162 28.01 -1.85 18.25
N THR A 163 28.38 -3.02 18.73
CA THR A 163 28.88 -3.23 20.08
C THR A 163 30.30 -2.69 20.06
N THR A 164 30.45 -1.38 20.17
CA THR A 164 31.72 -0.76 20.59
C THR A 164 31.94 -1.11 22.06
N MET A 165 32.26 -2.37 22.34
CA MET A 165 33.02 -2.68 23.55
C MET A 165 34.44 -2.19 23.31
N GLY A 166 34.74 -1.05 23.91
CA GLY A 166 36.09 -0.52 24.04
C GLY A 166 37.01 -1.57 24.66
N GLY A 167 38.19 -1.67 24.08
CA GLY A 167 39.27 -2.54 24.54
C GLY A 167 40.61 -1.99 24.10
N ASP A 168 40.83 -0.69 24.24
CA ASP A 168 42.17 -0.11 24.27
C ASP A 168 42.68 -0.15 25.71
N GLY A 169 43.84 -0.78 25.91
CA GLY A 169 44.52 -0.78 27.21
C GLY A 169 45.60 -1.85 27.32
N ALA A 170 46.67 -1.72 26.53
CA ALA A 170 47.91 -2.46 26.72
C ALA A 170 48.69 -1.95 27.96
N SER A 171 49.08 -2.86 28.84
CA SER A 171 50.29 -2.83 29.70
C SER A 171 50.29 -4.15 30.50
N GLY A 172 51.27 -5.05 30.52
CA GLY A 172 52.72 -4.89 30.47
C GLY A 172 53.31 -5.54 31.72
N SER A 173 54.18 -6.54 31.54
CA SER A 173 55.29 -6.96 32.44
C SER A 173 55.04 -7.88 33.67
N MET A 174 55.65 -9.07 33.59
CA MET A 174 56.43 -9.86 34.59
C MET A 174 55.88 -10.15 35.99
N ALA A 175 55.89 -11.44 36.39
CA ALA A 175 57.02 -12.03 37.13
C ALA A 175 56.87 -13.56 37.28
N ASP A 176 57.98 -14.26 37.07
CA ASP A 176 58.26 -15.60 37.62
C ASP A 176 58.25 -15.57 39.16
N ILE A 177 57.75 -16.64 39.78
CA ILE A 177 58.29 -17.42 40.94
C ILE A 177 57.49 -18.72 41.03
#